data_AF-A0A5N1JFM8-F1
#
_entry.id   AF-A0A5N1JFM8-F1
#
_cell.length_a   1.000
_cell.length_b   1.000
_cell.length_c   1.000
_cell.angle_alpha   90.00
_cell.angle_beta   90.00
_cell.angle_gamma   90.00
#
_symmetry.space_group_name_H-M   'P 1'
#
loop_
_entity.id
_entity.type
_entity.pdbx_description
1 polymer ?
#
loop_
_entity_poly.entity_id
_entity_poly.type
_entity_poly.pdbx_seq_one_letter_code
_entity_poly.pdbx_strand_id
1 'polypeptide(L)'
;MNYRIWPFLVLGLVCTVAVGATDGKVAVAAQKPLTADSSQTSRTKKPKKEAVPFLYSPPAAPSPRLLFDYYHRKGPSTKVGNYMVTGSWTTINGRYGWDDFVHTNTFDPVFVALEKEYAISMAQEPYSETLLATKDAVIIVNPDNPKLDPTANLITDAEIAMLRRYVEKGGSLMVMINSGGDDRAAEDFEGVQLRKLVRSFGLDWNSDDTHYSDVVIGENHPYFYDVPIFHYGSGCTLKILPEAKNPTVLMQVASDAGYPDRNVKGPGIVMTRPGKGKFILVGDNGSWTGNMSRPWAENERILKQLFRYLKPDQGVKAPQLPAEKNFTYEVTVAELQGIPVTNTLTKVEHPHFKLFSPRPATNMPYLEATASLTLKIGKHGAEEAAPLTAEVNGFRWFDESPQAKQQINFVASRQGKVSQIAAKGQAAQWLAPDIPVLVPLLPVDGIRPGDHWESLENVRIPMLNGTDLPPVKPTTMSMTYISDTELAGRACRLIRATGEVWLSNLGVQVEDLLPDEEARQVGGSRYRFFNEHGGKILYKREQWVDRETGTVIKGRVQTRIVAWIQDKTVPVGSSNAVKDQQMIVSMAHSTTFTLKETK
;
A
#
# COMPACT_ATOMS: atom_id res chain seq x y z
N MET A 1 33.96 34.21 15.14
CA MET A 1 33.24 33.20 14.33
C MET A 1 32.82 33.86 13.03
N ASN A 2 33.48 33.53 11.92
CA ASN A 2 33.24 34.13 10.61
C ASN A 2 32.22 33.29 9.84
N TYR A 3 31.09 33.88 9.46
CA TYR A 3 30.12 33.27 8.56
C TYR A 3 30.51 33.51 7.10
N ARG A 4 30.63 32.43 6.32
CA ARG A 4 30.79 32.47 4.86
C ARG A 4 29.42 32.34 4.20
N ILE A 5 29.11 33.31 3.36
CA ILE A 5 27.94 33.38 2.48
C ILE A 5 28.23 32.54 1.23
N TRP A 6 27.31 31.65 0.85
CA TRP A 6 27.31 30.91 -0.41
C TRP A 6 26.32 31.57 -1.39
N PRO A 7 26.69 31.84 -2.66
CA PRO A 7 25.71 32.22 -3.67
C PRO A 7 25.17 30.99 -4.41
N PHE A 8 23.85 30.96 -4.59
CA PHE A 8 23.13 30.04 -5.48
C PHE A 8 23.39 30.42 -6.94
N LEU A 9 23.76 29.43 -7.76
CA LEU A 9 23.91 29.55 -9.21
C LEU A 9 22.66 28.98 -9.88
N VAL A 10 21.93 29.81 -10.63
CA VAL A 10 20.78 29.43 -11.46
C VAL A 10 21.28 29.12 -12.88
N LEU A 11 21.14 27.88 -13.33
CA LEU A 11 21.42 27.48 -14.72
C LEU A 11 20.13 27.53 -15.55
N GLY A 12 20.07 28.49 -16.48
CA GLY A 12 19.08 28.52 -17.56
C GLY A 12 19.56 27.70 -18.76
N LEU A 13 18.72 26.77 -19.22
CA LEU A 13 18.93 25.98 -20.43
C LEU A 13 18.41 26.77 -21.64
N VAL A 14 19.29 27.09 -22.59
CA VAL A 14 18.95 27.64 -23.91
C VAL A 14 19.11 26.54 -24.95
N CYS A 15 18.01 26.16 -25.61
CA CYS A 15 18.02 25.28 -26.78
C CYS A 15 18.37 26.06 -28.05
N THR A 16 19.44 25.68 -28.73
CA THR A 16 19.73 26.11 -30.11
C THR A 16 19.24 25.07 -31.10
N VAL A 17 18.45 25.51 -32.07
CA VAL A 17 18.00 24.75 -33.23
C VAL A 17 19.01 24.95 -34.36
N ALA A 18 19.57 23.86 -34.89
CA ALA A 18 20.43 23.90 -36.07
C ALA A 18 19.62 23.48 -37.31
N VAL A 19 19.51 24.39 -38.27
CA VAL A 19 19.03 24.16 -39.63
C VAL A 19 20.24 23.81 -40.50
N GLY A 20 20.16 22.73 -41.25
CA GLY A 20 21.14 22.36 -42.27
C GLY A 20 20.43 21.71 -43.45
N ALA A 21 20.30 22.47 -44.54
CA ALA A 21 19.91 21.97 -45.85
C ALA A 21 21.18 21.57 -46.62
N THR A 22 21.09 20.51 -47.43
CA THR A 22 21.66 20.49 -48.79
C THR A 22 21.11 19.34 -49.62
N ASP A 23 21.01 19.63 -50.91
CA ASP A 23 20.40 18.90 -52.00
C ASP A 23 21.07 17.57 -52.38
N GLY A 24 20.27 16.68 -52.96
CA GLY A 24 20.74 15.51 -53.69
C GLY A 24 19.66 14.94 -54.61
N LYS A 25 19.60 15.46 -55.84
CA LYS A 25 18.80 14.91 -56.96
C LYS A 25 19.36 13.55 -57.40
N VAL A 26 18.51 12.53 -57.52
CA VAL A 26 18.78 11.38 -58.40
C VAL A 26 17.53 10.98 -59.20
N ALA A 27 17.79 10.91 -60.51
CA ALA A 27 17.06 10.42 -61.67
C ALA A 27 15.80 9.54 -61.50
N VAL A 28 14.80 9.94 -62.28
CA VAL A 28 13.62 9.18 -62.72
C VAL A 28 14.04 8.18 -63.81
N ALA A 29 13.70 6.90 -63.63
CA ALA A 29 13.75 5.90 -64.68
C ALA A 29 12.36 5.26 -64.85
N ALA A 30 11.93 5.23 -66.10
CA ALA A 30 10.63 4.79 -66.57
C ALA A 30 10.40 3.28 -66.35
N GLN A 31 9.18 2.91 -65.95
CA GLN A 31 8.67 1.54 -66.10
C GLN A 31 7.27 1.54 -66.75
N LYS A 32 7.14 0.63 -67.71
CA LYS A 32 5.99 0.32 -68.56
C LYS A 32 4.73 -0.06 -67.77
N PRO A 33 3.52 0.11 -68.34
CA PRO A 33 2.30 -0.37 -67.74
C PRO A 33 2.20 -1.90 -67.89
N LEU A 34 1.99 -2.59 -66.76
CA LEU A 34 1.63 -3.99 -66.72
C LEU A 34 0.10 -4.12 -66.77
N THR A 35 -0.31 -4.97 -67.69
CA THR A 35 -1.62 -5.54 -67.96
C THR A 35 -2.47 -5.85 -66.72
N ALA A 36 -3.74 -5.45 -66.78
CA ALA A 36 -4.77 -5.79 -65.82
C ALA A 36 -5.03 -7.30 -65.81
N ASP A 37 -4.83 -7.94 -64.65
CA ASP A 37 -5.30 -9.28 -64.38
C ASP A 37 -6.48 -9.20 -63.40
N SER A 38 -7.66 -9.48 -63.93
CA SER A 38 -8.94 -9.44 -63.25
C SER A 38 -9.18 -10.74 -62.49
N SER A 39 -8.63 -10.89 -61.28
CA SER A 39 -9.09 -11.90 -60.32
C SER A 39 -8.61 -11.63 -58.89
N GLN A 40 -9.16 -10.60 -58.24
CA GLN A 40 -9.09 -10.50 -56.78
C GLN A 40 -10.49 -10.27 -56.20
N THR A 41 -11.13 -11.37 -55.82
CA THR A 41 -12.24 -11.39 -54.86
C THR A 41 -11.77 -10.73 -53.58
N SER A 42 -12.35 -9.56 -53.27
CA SER A 42 -12.10 -8.79 -52.07
C SER A 42 -12.58 -9.54 -50.82
N ARG A 43 -11.70 -10.34 -50.22
CA ARG A 43 -11.84 -10.67 -48.80
C ARG A 43 -11.65 -9.37 -48.03
N THR A 44 -12.75 -8.81 -47.55
CA THR A 44 -12.78 -7.75 -46.53
C THR A 44 -11.89 -8.19 -45.37
N LYS A 45 -10.67 -7.64 -45.31
CA LYS A 45 -9.79 -7.77 -44.15
C LYS A 45 -10.57 -7.23 -42.96
N LYS A 46 -10.91 -8.10 -42.00
CA LYS A 46 -11.38 -7.67 -40.68
C LYS A 46 -10.45 -6.54 -40.22
N PRO A 47 -10.98 -5.40 -39.75
CA PRO A 47 -10.15 -4.32 -39.27
C PRO A 47 -9.20 -4.89 -38.22
N LYS A 48 -7.89 -4.76 -38.46
CA LYS A 48 -6.88 -5.06 -37.45
C LYS A 48 -7.24 -4.18 -36.25
N LYS A 49 -7.71 -4.80 -35.17
CA LYS A 49 -7.91 -4.13 -33.89
C LYS A 49 -6.56 -3.49 -33.57
N GLU A 50 -6.47 -2.17 -33.67
CA GLU A 50 -5.24 -1.47 -33.34
C GLU A 50 -4.86 -1.88 -31.92
N ALA A 51 -3.63 -2.38 -31.77
CA ALA A 51 -3.14 -2.79 -30.47
C ALA A 51 -3.08 -1.54 -29.61
N VAL A 52 -4.00 -1.45 -28.64
CA VAL A 52 -3.97 -0.38 -27.64
C VAL A 52 -2.59 -0.46 -26.97
N PRO A 53 -1.80 0.63 -26.95
CA PRO A 53 -0.47 0.59 -26.37
C PRO A 53 -0.56 0.17 -24.90
N PHE A 54 0.31 -0.77 -24.51
CA PHE A 54 0.44 -1.19 -23.12
C PHE A 54 1.00 -0.03 -22.30
N LEU A 55 0.16 0.56 -21.45
CA LEU A 55 0.59 1.61 -20.52
C LEU A 55 1.36 0.97 -19.37
N TYR A 56 2.66 1.27 -19.27
CA TYR A 56 3.47 0.82 -18.16
C TYR A 56 3.05 1.51 -16.86
N SER A 57 2.75 2.80 -16.88
CA SER A 57 2.28 3.56 -15.72
C SER A 57 0.86 4.06 -15.97
N PRO A 58 -0.09 3.83 -15.05
CA PRO A 58 -1.42 4.40 -15.19
C PRO A 58 -1.37 5.91 -14.97
N PRO A 59 -2.32 6.68 -15.53
CA PRO A 59 -2.53 8.06 -15.08
C PRO A 59 -2.89 8.05 -13.59
N ALA A 60 -2.49 9.11 -12.88
CA ALA A 60 -2.90 9.27 -11.48
C ALA A 60 -4.44 9.26 -11.39
N ALA A 61 -4.97 8.54 -10.42
CA ALA A 61 -6.39 8.63 -10.10
C ALA A 61 -6.70 10.08 -9.66
N PRO A 62 -7.85 10.65 -10.05
CA PRO A 62 -8.27 11.93 -9.49
C PRO A 62 -8.30 11.85 -7.95
N SER A 63 -7.85 12.88 -7.24
CA SER A 63 -7.93 12.88 -5.78
C SER A 63 -9.40 12.98 -5.35
N PRO A 64 -9.89 12.12 -4.44
CA PRO A 64 -11.22 12.29 -3.86
C PRO A 64 -11.31 13.63 -3.10
N ARG A 65 -12.44 14.32 -3.26
CA ARG A 65 -12.67 15.66 -2.73
C ARG A 65 -13.30 15.58 -1.35
N LEU A 66 -12.54 15.97 -0.33
CA LEU A 66 -12.96 16.00 1.06
C LEU A 66 -13.41 17.41 1.46
N LEU A 67 -14.52 17.50 2.19
CA LEU A 67 -15.00 18.71 2.82
C LEU A 67 -14.94 18.55 4.35
N PHE A 68 -14.03 19.24 5.02
CA PHE A 68 -14.02 19.32 6.47
C PHE A 68 -14.91 20.46 6.94
N ASP A 69 -15.75 20.19 7.94
CA ASP A 69 -16.65 21.17 8.52
C ASP A 69 -15.92 22.15 9.43
N TYR A 70 -15.87 23.41 9.00
CA TYR A 70 -15.39 24.55 9.77
C TYR A 70 -16.45 25.66 9.88
N TYR A 71 -17.71 25.35 9.56
CA TYR A 71 -18.82 26.26 9.77
C TYR A 71 -19.46 26.05 11.15
N HIS A 72 -19.65 24.78 11.54
CA HIS A 72 -20.17 24.40 12.86
C HIS A 72 -19.06 24.26 13.92
N ARG A 73 -17.85 24.70 13.58
CA ARG A 73 -16.65 24.67 14.41
C ARG A 73 -15.87 25.96 14.23
N LYS A 74 -15.57 26.66 15.31
CA LYS A 74 -14.76 27.87 15.28
C LYS A 74 -13.28 27.55 15.13
N GLY A 75 -12.62 28.42 14.38
CA GLY A 75 -11.16 28.46 14.30
C GLY A 75 -10.50 28.98 15.60
N PRO A 76 -9.17 28.90 15.66
CA PRO A 76 -8.38 29.42 16.78
C PRO A 76 -8.63 30.93 16.96
N SER A 77 -8.74 31.37 18.21
CA SER A 77 -9.01 32.78 18.55
C SER A 77 -8.28 33.27 19.80
N THR A 78 -7.60 32.39 20.53
CA THR A 78 -6.84 32.74 21.72
C THR A 78 -5.56 33.45 21.31
N LYS A 79 -5.40 34.72 21.67
CA LYS A 79 -4.17 35.47 21.41
C LYS A 79 -3.10 35.14 22.45
N VAL A 80 -1.91 34.79 21.98
CA VAL A 80 -0.71 34.64 22.82
C VAL A 80 0.32 35.67 22.39
N GLY A 81 0.50 36.71 23.21
CA GLY A 81 1.29 37.88 22.80
C GLY A 81 0.67 38.62 21.60
N ASN A 82 1.51 39.23 20.77
CA ASN A 82 1.06 40.10 19.67
C ASN A 82 0.84 39.39 18.33
N TYR A 83 1.43 38.19 18.16
CA TYR A 83 1.59 37.59 16.83
C TYR A 83 1.11 36.14 16.74
N MET A 84 0.70 35.52 17.84
CA MET A 84 0.21 34.15 17.84
C MET A 84 -1.28 34.10 18.16
N VAL A 85 -2.00 33.30 17.40
CA VAL A 85 -3.39 32.94 17.63
C VAL A 85 -3.46 31.41 17.67
N THR A 86 -4.17 30.87 18.66
CA THR A 86 -4.23 29.44 18.92
C THR A 86 -5.58 29.04 19.54
N GLY A 87 -5.86 27.75 19.58
CA GLY A 87 -7.00 27.18 20.29
C GLY A 87 -6.92 27.38 21.80
N SER A 88 -8.03 27.17 22.49
CA SER A 88 -8.06 27.24 23.95
C SER A 88 -7.35 26.03 24.58
N TRP A 89 -6.51 26.29 25.60
CA TRP A 89 -5.92 25.24 26.43
C TRP A 89 -6.85 24.76 27.55
N THR A 90 -7.85 25.57 27.91
CA THR A 90 -8.79 25.29 29.00
C THR A 90 -10.14 24.76 28.53
N THR A 91 -10.46 24.90 27.24
CA THR A 91 -11.72 24.44 26.63
C THR A 91 -11.47 23.90 25.22
N ILE A 92 -12.48 23.28 24.62
CA ILE A 92 -12.43 22.76 23.24
C ILE A 92 -12.40 23.86 22.16
N ASN A 93 -12.81 25.09 22.51
CA ASN A 93 -13.03 26.17 21.55
C ASN A 93 -11.76 26.50 20.77
N GLY A 94 -11.86 26.52 19.44
CA GLY A 94 -10.73 26.82 18.54
C GLY A 94 -9.65 25.74 18.47
N ARG A 95 -9.79 24.59 19.16
CA ARG A 95 -8.92 23.42 18.94
C ARG A 95 -9.20 22.78 17.58
N TYR A 96 -8.37 21.84 17.16
CA TYR A 96 -8.45 21.12 15.89
C TYR A 96 -8.52 22.04 14.67
N GLY A 97 -8.03 23.28 14.80
CA GLY A 97 -7.87 24.22 13.71
C GLY A 97 -6.89 23.69 12.67
N TRP A 98 -7.10 24.05 11.41
CA TRP A 98 -6.17 23.77 10.32
C TRP A 98 -5.05 24.81 10.22
N ASP A 99 -5.30 26.00 10.75
CA ASP A 99 -4.41 27.17 10.76
C ASP A 99 -3.80 27.45 12.15
N ASP A 100 -4.01 26.55 13.11
CA ASP A 100 -3.39 26.61 14.43
C ASP A 100 -2.08 25.80 14.41
N PHE A 101 -0.94 26.48 14.35
CA PHE A 101 0.38 25.85 14.36
C PHE A 101 1.00 25.76 15.76
N VAL A 102 0.28 26.23 16.79
CA VAL A 102 0.83 26.40 18.15
C VAL A 102 0.26 25.35 19.12
N HIS A 103 -1.03 25.05 19.03
CA HIS A 103 -1.67 24.10 19.93
C HIS A 103 -1.25 22.66 19.57
N THR A 104 -1.21 21.74 20.53
CA THR A 104 -0.89 20.32 20.26
C THR A 104 -2.12 19.52 19.81
N ASN A 105 -3.31 20.00 20.13
CA ASN A 105 -4.59 19.47 19.66
C ASN A 105 -5.08 20.13 18.36
N THR A 106 -4.31 20.02 17.29
CA THR A 106 -4.56 20.62 15.97
C THR A 106 -4.72 19.53 14.92
N PHE A 107 -5.25 19.86 13.75
CA PHE A 107 -5.46 18.88 12.67
C PHE A 107 -4.44 19.01 11.53
N ASP A 108 -3.39 19.84 11.68
CA ASP A 108 -2.32 19.91 10.68
C ASP A 108 -1.65 18.54 10.39
N PRO A 109 -1.44 17.61 11.35
CA PRO A 109 -0.89 16.30 11.01
C PRO A 109 -1.85 15.46 10.16
N VAL A 110 -3.17 15.65 10.31
CA VAL A 110 -4.20 15.01 9.48
C VAL A 110 -4.08 15.50 8.04
N PHE A 111 -3.97 16.80 7.85
CA PHE A 111 -3.88 17.38 6.51
C PHE A 111 -2.57 16.97 5.82
N VAL A 112 -1.44 17.01 6.53
CA VAL A 112 -0.15 16.53 6.00
C VAL A 112 -0.18 15.05 5.64
N ALA A 113 -0.87 14.22 6.43
CA ALA A 113 -0.99 12.80 6.14
C ALA A 113 -1.88 12.49 4.93
N LEU A 114 -2.87 13.33 4.63
CA LEU A 114 -3.90 13.09 3.62
C LEU A 114 -3.70 13.88 2.31
N GLU A 115 -2.94 14.98 2.31
CA GLU A 115 -2.83 15.92 1.17
C GLU A 115 -2.33 15.28 -0.14
N LYS A 116 -1.58 14.17 -0.05
CA LYS A 116 -1.07 13.45 -1.23
C LYS A 116 -2.12 12.56 -1.89
N GLU A 117 -3.13 12.09 -1.14
CA GLU A 117 -4.17 11.19 -1.63
C GLU A 117 -5.49 11.93 -1.89
N TYR A 118 -5.75 13.05 -1.23
CA TYR A 118 -7.05 13.73 -1.20
C TYR A 118 -6.97 15.22 -1.55
N ALA A 119 -8.01 15.71 -2.22
CA ALA A 119 -8.22 17.15 -2.42
C ALA A 119 -9.07 17.69 -1.25
N ILE A 120 -8.45 18.43 -0.35
CA ILE A 120 -9.07 18.86 0.92
C ILE A 120 -9.59 20.30 0.80
N SER A 121 -10.79 20.55 1.33
CA SER A 121 -11.38 21.88 1.43
C SER A 121 -12.12 22.05 2.75
N MET A 122 -12.20 23.30 3.24
CA MET A 122 -12.87 23.63 4.50
C MET A 122 -14.21 24.32 4.21
N ALA A 123 -15.30 23.86 4.83
CA ALA A 123 -16.60 24.52 4.75
C ALA A 123 -16.61 25.74 5.68
N GLN A 124 -17.09 26.89 5.18
CA GLN A 124 -17.29 28.12 5.95
C GLN A 124 -18.73 28.65 5.85
N GLU A 125 -19.63 27.82 5.32
CA GLU A 125 -21.05 28.10 5.12
C GLU A 125 -21.88 26.85 5.49
N PRO A 126 -23.18 27.00 5.79
CA PRO A 126 -24.08 25.87 6.01
C PRO A 126 -24.11 24.90 4.83
N TYR A 127 -24.46 23.65 5.08
CA TYR A 127 -24.54 22.66 4.01
C TYR A 127 -25.63 23.01 2.99
N SER A 128 -25.23 23.03 1.71
CA SER A 128 -26.13 23.24 0.57
C SER A 128 -25.95 22.15 -0.48
N GLU A 129 -26.97 21.91 -1.32
CA GLU A 129 -26.88 20.90 -2.38
C GLU A 129 -25.76 21.24 -3.37
N THR A 130 -25.57 22.53 -3.66
CA THR A 130 -24.48 23.03 -4.50
C THR A 130 -23.11 22.72 -3.90
N LEU A 131 -22.93 22.96 -2.59
CA LEU A 131 -21.67 22.67 -1.90
C LEU A 131 -21.37 21.16 -1.97
N LEU A 132 -22.35 20.32 -1.64
CA LEU A 132 -22.18 18.87 -1.54
C LEU A 132 -22.06 18.16 -2.91
N ALA A 133 -22.66 18.69 -3.97
CA ALA A 133 -22.61 18.09 -5.32
C ALA A 133 -21.18 17.93 -5.88
N THR A 134 -20.23 18.69 -5.33
CA THR A 134 -18.82 18.68 -5.75
C THR A 134 -17.91 17.97 -4.76
N LYS A 135 -18.44 17.18 -3.82
CA LYS A 135 -17.64 16.53 -2.77
C LYS A 135 -17.90 15.03 -2.75
N ASP A 136 -16.84 14.27 -2.55
CA ASP A 136 -16.91 12.81 -2.46
C ASP A 136 -17.11 12.36 -1.01
N ALA A 137 -16.61 13.14 -0.04
CA ALA A 137 -16.92 12.94 1.37
C ALA A 137 -16.98 14.24 2.18
N VAL A 138 -17.73 14.21 3.29
CA VAL A 138 -17.83 15.26 4.31
C VAL A 138 -17.32 14.73 5.64
N ILE A 139 -16.54 15.54 6.36
CA ILE A 139 -15.99 15.22 7.68
C ILE A 139 -16.46 16.29 8.68
N ILE A 140 -17.24 15.87 9.67
CA ILE A 140 -17.65 16.71 10.80
C ILE A 140 -16.77 16.35 11.99
N VAL A 141 -16.06 17.34 12.53
CA VAL A 141 -15.17 17.16 13.68
C VAL A 141 -15.73 17.95 14.85
N ASN A 142 -16.31 17.23 15.82
CA ASN A 142 -16.64 17.70 17.16
C ASN A 142 -17.16 19.16 17.22
N PRO A 143 -18.38 19.39 16.70
CA PRO A 143 -18.96 20.73 16.55
C PRO A 143 -19.10 21.45 17.90
N ASP A 144 -19.03 22.78 17.85
CA ASP A 144 -18.95 23.59 19.07
C ASP A 144 -20.24 23.53 19.90
N ASN A 145 -20.08 23.37 21.20
CA ASN A 145 -21.21 23.28 22.13
C ASN A 145 -21.76 24.67 22.48
N PRO A 146 -23.06 24.96 22.24
CA PRO A 146 -23.65 26.25 22.60
C PRO A 146 -23.63 26.56 24.11
N LYS A 147 -23.44 25.53 24.97
CA LYS A 147 -23.25 25.73 26.41
C LYS A 147 -21.89 26.32 26.76
N LEU A 148 -20.86 26.03 25.96
CA LEU A 148 -19.50 26.55 26.13
C LEU A 148 -19.30 27.84 25.32
N ASP A 149 -19.97 27.95 24.18
CA ASP A 149 -19.97 29.13 23.33
C ASP A 149 -21.36 29.43 22.77
N PRO A 150 -22.11 30.41 23.33
CA PRO A 150 -23.46 30.75 22.90
C PRO A 150 -23.59 31.20 21.43
N THR A 151 -22.48 31.44 20.75
CA THR A 151 -22.45 31.85 19.33
C THR A 151 -22.05 30.71 18.40
N ALA A 152 -22.01 29.47 18.88
CA ALA A 152 -21.82 28.28 18.07
C ALA A 152 -22.92 28.14 17.01
N ASN A 153 -22.52 27.87 15.76
CA ASN A 153 -23.46 27.53 14.70
C ASN A 153 -23.89 26.07 14.86
N LEU A 154 -25.20 25.83 14.96
CA LEU A 154 -25.74 24.48 15.12
C LEU A 154 -26.16 23.90 13.77
N ILE A 155 -25.90 22.61 13.57
CA ILE A 155 -26.39 21.88 12.40
C ILE A 155 -27.92 21.89 12.44
N THR A 156 -28.55 22.39 11.38
CA THR A 156 -30.01 22.51 11.32
C THR A 156 -30.70 21.24 10.82
N ASP A 157 -31.99 21.10 11.09
CA ASP A 157 -32.81 20.00 10.57
C ASP A 157 -32.79 19.88 9.03
N ALA A 158 -32.71 21.02 8.34
CA ALA A 158 -32.61 21.08 6.90
C ALA A 158 -31.28 20.49 6.39
N GLU A 159 -30.18 20.82 7.08
CA GLU A 159 -28.85 20.27 6.78
C GLU A 159 -28.79 18.77 7.09
N ILE A 160 -29.37 18.32 8.21
CA ILE A 160 -29.46 16.89 8.54
C ILE A 160 -30.19 16.14 7.41
N ALA A 161 -31.34 16.64 6.97
CA ALA A 161 -32.08 16.05 5.85
C ALA A 161 -31.27 16.05 4.55
N MET A 162 -30.44 17.08 4.32
CA MET A 162 -29.58 17.18 3.15
C MET A 162 -28.42 16.18 3.18
N LEU A 163 -27.71 16.10 4.30
CA LEU A 163 -26.61 15.16 4.52
C LEU A 163 -27.09 13.71 4.38
N ARG A 164 -28.30 13.39 4.88
CA ARG A 164 -28.93 12.08 4.64
C ARG A 164 -29.10 11.78 3.16
N ARG A 165 -29.69 12.71 2.39
CA ARG A 165 -29.85 12.53 0.93
C ARG A 165 -28.52 12.43 0.21
N TYR A 166 -27.52 13.19 0.64
CA TYR A 166 -26.17 13.15 0.09
C TYR A 166 -25.55 11.74 0.25
N VAL A 167 -25.62 11.17 1.45
CA VAL A 167 -25.12 9.81 1.71
C VAL A 167 -25.94 8.77 0.95
N GLU A 168 -27.27 8.87 0.94
CA GLU A 168 -28.14 7.94 0.19
C GLU A 168 -27.81 7.90 -1.32
N LYS A 169 -27.38 9.03 -1.89
CA LYS A 169 -26.98 9.18 -3.30
C LYS A 169 -25.56 8.70 -3.62
N GLY A 170 -24.74 8.37 -2.62
CA GLY A 170 -23.38 7.84 -2.82
C GLY A 170 -22.26 8.66 -2.18
N GLY A 171 -22.57 9.79 -1.55
CA GLY A 171 -21.59 10.55 -0.77
C GLY A 171 -21.19 9.82 0.51
N SER A 172 -19.99 10.10 1.03
CA SER A 172 -19.56 9.57 2.32
C SER A 172 -19.60 10.64 3.40
N LEU A 173 -20.04 10.29 4.60
CA LEU A 173 -20.04 11.18 5.76
C LEU A 173 -19.27 10.53 6.91
N MET A 174 -18.29 11.25 7.45
CA MET A 174 -17.61 10.88 8.68
C MET A 174 -17.94 11.89 9.77
N VAL A 175 -18.30 11.39 10.95
CA VAL A 175 -18.45 12.19 12.16
C VAL A 175 -17.43 11.71 13.17
N MET A 176 -16.58 12.61 13.64
CA MET A 176 -15.63 12.38 14.74
C MET A 176 -16.09 13.17 15.96
N ILE A 177 -16.35 12.47 17.06
CA ILE A 177 -16.72 13.05 18.36
C ILE A 177 -15.61 12.78 19.37
N ASN A 178 -15.78 13.27 20.59
CA ASN A 178 -14.93 12.90 21.72
C ASN A 178 -15.78 12.29 22.85
N SER A 179 -15.17 11.90 23.97
CA SER A 179 -15.93 11.64 25.19
C SER A 179 -16.59 12.92 25.72
N GLY A 180 -17.69 12.74 26.45
CA GLY A 180 -18.39 13.83 27.15
C GLY A 180 -18.80 13.37 28.54
N GLY A 181 -19.29 14.30 29.36
CA GLY A 181 -19.67 14.05 30.75
C GLY A 181 -19.16 15.15 31.68
N ASP A 182 -19.57 15.10 32.95
CA ASP A 182 -19.28 16.18 33.91
C ASP A 182 -17.77 16.39 34.11
N ASP A 183 -16.97 15.32 34.14
CA ASP A 183 -15.51 15.37 34.25
C ASP A 183 -14.81 15.93 32.99
N ARG A 184 -15.54 16.03 31.87
CA ARG A 184 -15.06 16.49 30.56
C ARG A 184 -15.87 17.67 30.04
N ALA A 185 -16.54 18.41 30.92
CA ALA A 185 -17.40 19.52 30.52
C ALA A 185 -16.68 20.56 29.63
N ALA A 186 -15.38 20.76 29.83
CA ALA A 186 -14.54 21.65 29.01
C ALA A 186 -14.26 21.13 27.58
N GLU A 187 -14.42 19.83 27.35
CA GLU A 187 -14.20 19.14 26.07
C GLU A 187 -15.53 18.74 25.38
N ASP A 188 -16.66 19.10 25.98
CA ASP A 188 -18.01 18.78 25.50
C ASP A 188 -18.32 19.43 24.15
N PHE A 189 -19.19 18.81 23.38
CA PHE A 189 -19.54 19.17 22.00
C PHE A 189 -21.06 19.32 21.82
N GLU A 190 -21.50 19.84 20.69
CA GLU A 190 -22.93 19.92 20.38
C GLU A 190 -23.54 18.52 20.30
N GLY A 191 -24.27 18.12 21.33
CA GLY A 191 -24.81 16.76 21.45
C GLY A 191 -26.27 16.58 21.04
N VAL A 192 -27.03 17.63 20.73
CA VAL A 192 -28.47 17.54 20.45
C VAL A 192 -28.72 17.31 18.96
N GLN A 193 -28.29 18.25 18.10
CA GLN A 193 -28.48 18.15 16.66
C GLN A 193 -27.56 17.10 16.05
N LEU A 194 -26.32 17.01 16.53
CA LEU A 194 -25.40 15.97 16.10
C LEU A 194 -25.97 14.58 16.41
N ARG A 195 -26.54 14.36 17.59
CA ARG A 195 -27.14 13.05 17.92
C ARG A 195 -28.34 12.75 17.03
N LYS A 196 -29.14 13.77 16.66
CA LYS A 196 -30.22 13.62 15.67
C LYS A 196 -29.67 13.20 14.29
N LEU A 197 -28.58 13.79 13.83
CA LEU A 197 -27.89 13.39 12.60
C LEU A 197 -27.40 11.94 12.68
N VAL A 198 -26.62 11.60 13.71
CA VAL A 198 -25.99 10.28 13.88
C VAL A 198 -27.05 9.17 14.00
N ARG A 199 -28.11 9.40 14.78
CA ARG A 199 -29.24 8.45 14.92
C ARG A 199 -30.01 8.24 13.62
N SER A 200 -30.04 9.23 12.73
CA SER A 200 -30.67 9.06 11.42
C SER A 200 -29.98 8.03 10.52
N PHE A 201 -28.75 7.62 10.87
CA PHE A 201 -27.99 6.55 10.24
C PHE A 201 -27.92 5.27 11.09
N GLY A 202 -28.71 5.20 12.17
CA GLY A 202 -28.82 4.05 13.06
C GLY A 202 -27.64 3.86 14.00
N LEU A 203 -26.85 4.90 14.26
CA LEU A 203 -25.77 4.87 15.26
C LEU A 203 -26.09 5.83 16.41
N ASP A 204 -25.39 5.66 17.53
CA ASP A 204 -25.36 6.60 18.66
C ASP A 204 -24.04 6.43 19.41
N TRP A 205 -23.80 7.20 20.46
CA TRP A 205 -22.64 7.06 21.34
C TRP A 205 -23.05 6.96 22.82
N ASN A 206 -22.17 6.38 23.61
CA ASN A 206 -22.30 6.31 25.05
C ASN A 206 -21.76 7.57 25.72
N SER A 207 -22.26 7.88 26.91
CA SER A 207 -21.69 8.90 27.79
C SER A 207 -20.64 8.26 28.70
N ASP A 208 -19.65 7.63 28.07
CA ASP A 208 -18.48 7.03 28.71
C ASP A 208 -17.20 7.69 28.19
N ASP A 209 -16.07 7.36 28.83
CA ASP A 209 -14.74 7.84 28.46
C ASP A 209 -13.80 6.65 28.55
N THR A 210 -13.25 6.26 27.41
CA THR A 210 -12.28 5.16 27.30
C THR A 210 -10.92 5.54 27.88
N HIS A 211 -10.72 6.79 28.26
CA HIS A 211 -9.42 7.37 28.57
C HIS A 211 -8.42 7.23 27.41
N TYR A 212 -7.21 7.73 27.60
CA TYR A 212 -6.07 7.49 26.72
C TYR A 212 -5.73 5.99 26.73
N SER A 213 -6.02 5.31 25.62
CA SER A 213 -5.93 3.85 25.53
C SER A 213 -5.20 3.41 24.28
N ASP A 214 -4.24 2.51 24.46
CA ASP A 214 -3.52 1.88 23.35
C ASP A 214 -4.24 0.59 22.95
N VAL A 215 -4.79 0.58 21.74
CA VAL A 215 -5.55 -0.53 21.18
C VAL A 215 -4.62 -1.41 20.36
N VAL A 216 -4.44 -2.66 20.79
CA VAL A 216 -3.70 -3.67 20.02
C VAL A 216 -4.55 -4.12 18.83
N ILE A 217 -4.08 -3.81 17.62
CA ILE A 217 -4.78 -4.16 16.38
C ILE A 217 -4.38 -5.56 15.93
N GLY A 218 -3.08 -5.85 15.96
CA GLY A 218 -2.51 -7.13 15.55
C GLY A 218 -2.52 -7.37 14.04
N GLU A 219 -1.81 -8.43 13.60
CA GLU A 219 -1.56 -8.71 12.18
C GLU A 219 -2.80 -9.21 11.40
N ASN A 220 -3.81 -9.70 12.11
CA ASN A 220 -4.97 -10.38 11.54
C ASN A 220 -6.24 -9.51 11.53
N HIS A 221 -6.10 -8.21 11.85
CA HIS A 221 -7.25 -7.33 11.95
C HIS A 221 -7.98 -7.22 10.59
N PRO A 222 -9.32 -7.32 10.56
CA PRO A 222 -10.07 -7.42 9.30
C PRO A 222 -10.08 -6.13 8.47
N TYR A 223 -9.89 -4.98 9.10
CA TYR A 223 -10.08 -3.65 8.47
C TYR A 223 -8.84 -2.77 8.41
N PHE A 224 -7.79 -3.17 9.15
CA PHE A 224 -6.56 -2.41 9.30
C PHE A 224 -5.38 -3.37 9.21
N TYR A 225 -4.32 -2.98 8.50
CA TYR A 225 -3.13 -3.81 8.30
C TYR A 225 -1.86 -3.03 8.59
N ASP A 226 -0.79 -3.73 8.95
CA ASP A 226 0.52 -3.16 9.30
C ASP A 226 0.45 -2.14 10.45
N VAL A 227 -0.56 -2.25 11.31
CA VAL A 227 -0.74 -1.44 12.52
C VAL A 227 -0.61 -2.39 13.71
N PRO A 228 0.44 -2.31 14.53
CA PRO A 228 0.53 -3.08 15.76
C PRO A 228 -0.36 -2.47 16.85
N ILE A 229 -0.26 -1.14 17.03
CA ILE A 229 -0.92 -0.37 18.09
C ILE A 229 -1.55 0.89 17.49
N PHE A 230 -2.77 1.19 17.93
CA PHE A 230 -3.48 2.43 17.66
C PHE A 230 -3.76 3.16 18.97
N HIS A 231 -3.34 4.41 19.10
CA HIS A 231 -3.65 5.22 20.28
C HIS A 231 -5.01 5.89 20.14
N TYR A 232 -5.95 5.55 21.02
CA TYR A 232 -7.28 6.12 21.12
C TYR A 232 -7.31 7.21 22.21
N GLY A 233 -7.45 8.47 21.80
CA GLY A 233 -7.18 9.69 22.54
C GLY A 233 -8.29 10.18 23.47
N SER A 234 -8.85 9.29 24.30
CA SER A 234 -9.90 9.60 25.29
C SER A 234 -11.32 9.80 24.73
N GLY A 235 -11.70 8.99 23.74
CA GLY A 235 -13.06 9.00 23.19
C GLY A 235 -14.10 8.23 24.00
N CYS A 236 -15.20 7.90 23.34
CA CYS A 236 -16.33 7.13 23.89
C CYS A 236 -16.61 5.87 23.06
N THR A 237 -17.36 4.93 23.63
CA THR A 237 -17.86 3.78 22.88
C THR A 237 -19.16 4.12 22.14
N LEU A 238 -19.41 3.39 21.06
CA LEU A 238 -20.49 3.61 20.13
C LEU A 238 -21.58 2.55 20.27
N LYS A 239 -22.82 2.97 20.01
CA LYS A 239 -24.01 2.12 19.97
C LYS A 239 -24.45 1.91 18.52
N ILE A 240 -24.78 0.66 18.21
CA ILE A 240 -25.44 0.29 16.96
C ILE A 240 -26.93 0.12 17.27
N LEU A 241 -27.77 0.94 16.65
CA LEU A 241 -29.22 0.89 16.83
C LEU A 241 -29.86 -0.14 15.89
N PRO A 242 -31.05 -0.70 16.24
CA PRO A 242 -31.71 -1.72 15.42
C PRO A 242 -31.97 -1.32 13.96
N GLU A 243 -32.14 -0.04 13.68
CA GLU A 243 -32.37 0.53 12.36
C GLU A 243 -31.10 0.71 11.51
N ALA A 244 -29.91 0.42 12.05
CA ALA A 244 -28.65 0.54 11.32
C ALA A 244 -28.63 -0.36 10.07
N LYS A 245 -28.33 0.24 8.92
CA LYS A 245 -28.22 -0.50 7.65
C LYS A 245 -26.79 -1.01 7.46
N ASN A 246 -26.63 -2.33 7.49
CA ASN A 246 -25.35 -3.03 7.30
C ASN A 246 -24.23 -2.47 8.19
N PRO A 247 -24.39 -2.45 9.53
CA PRO A 247 -23.37 -1.94 10.41
C PRO A 247 -22.12 -2.82 10.37
N THR A 248 -20.95 -2.19 10.37
CA THR A 248 -19.64 -2.82 10.41
C THR A 248 -18.83 -2.14 11.51
N VAL A 249 -18.45 -2.91 12.53
CA VAL A 249 -17.53 -2.41 13.57
C VAL A 249 -16.12 -2.47 13.00
N LEU A 250 -15.56 -1.32 12.65
CA LEU A 250 -14.20 -1.22 12.13
C LEU A 250 -13.16 -1.32 13.25
N MET A 251 -13.49 -0.88 14.45
CA MET A 251 -12.57 -0.90 15.59
C MET A 251 -13.32 -1.18 16.89
N GLN A 252 -12.81 -2.13 17.67
CA GLN A 252 -13.16 -2.29 19.08
C GLN A 252 -12.16 -1.50 19.93
N VAL A 253 -12.63 -0.83 20.96
CA VAL A 253 -11.80 -0.07 21.90
C VAL A 253 -12.10 -0.53 23.32
N ALA A 254 -11.11 -0.38 24.18
CA ALA A 254 -11.25 -0.64 25.61
C ALA A 254 -10.40 0.36 26.38
N SER A 255 -10.81 0.70 27.59
CA SER A 255 -9.98 1.47 28.52
C SER A 255 -8.73 0.67 28.89
N ASP A 256 -7.59 1.36 28.98
CA ASP A 256 -6.34 0.75 29.42
C ASP A 256 -6.51 0.19 30.84
N ALA A 257 -5.98 -1.02 31.07
CA ALA A 257 -6.01 -1.69 32.37
C ALA A 257 -5.29 -0.89 33.48
N GLY A 258 -4.44 0.06 33.11
CA GLY A 258 -3.80 1.02 34.02
C GLY A 258 -4.76 2.03 34.68
N TYR A 259 -6.01 2.16 34.20
CA TYR A 259 -7.03 3.05 34.78
C TYR A 259 -8.11 2.25 35.51
N PRO A 260 -7.91 1.88 36.79
CA PRO A 260 -8.83 1.01 37.53
C PRO A 260 -10.19 1.66 37.82
N ASP A 261 -10.30 2.97 37.69
CA ASP A 261 -11.53 3.74 37.84
C ASP A 261 -12.48 3.59 36.64
N ARG A 262 -12.00 3.02 35.52
CA ARG A 262 -12.78 2.89 34.28
C ARG A 262 -12.62 1.49 33.69
N ASN A 263 -13.75 0.86 33.36
CA ASN A 263 -13.80 -0.43 32.68
C ASN A 263 -14.76 -0.34 31.49
N VAL A 264 -14.36 0.45 30.50
CA VAL A 264 -15.16 0.75 29.32
C VAL A 264 -14.65 -0.10 28.16
N LYS A 265 -15.54 -0.82 27.47
CA LYS A 265 -15.19 -1.61 26.28
C LYS A 265 -16.36 -1.66 25.31
N GLY A 266 -16.07 -1.46 24.03
CA GLY A 266 -17.08 -1.54 22.98
C GLY A 266 -16.60 -1.04 21.63
N PRO A 267 -17.50 -0.89 20.65
CA PRO A 267 -17.16 -0.34 19.34
C PRO A 267 -16.65 1.11 19.47
N GLY A 268 -15.50 1.44 18.90
CA GLY A 268 -14.96 2.82 18.86
C GLY A 268 -15.00 3.46 17.48
N ILE A 269 -15.07 2.65 16.42
CA ILE A 269 -15.28 3.10 15.04
C ILE A 269 -16.30 2.18 14.37
N VAL A 270 -17.39 2.75 13.88
CA VAL A 270 -18.47 1.99 13.22
C VAL A 270 -18.82 2.65 11.89
N MET A 271 -18.96 1.83 10.85
CA MET A 271 -19.46 2.23 9.53
C MET A 271 -20.84 1.64 9.29
N THR A 272 -21.75 2.40 8.70
CA THR A 272 -23.02 1.92 8.13
C THR A 272 -23.10 2.29 6.64
N ARG A 273 -23.98 1.60 5.91
CA ARG A 273 -24.20 1.82 4.47
C ARG A 273 -25.66 2.14 4.17
N PRO A 274 -26.10 3.37 4.49
CA PRO A 274 -27.45 3.81 4.20
C PRO A 274 -27.55 4.21 2.72
N GLY A 275 -28.08 3.31 1.89
CA GLY A 275 -28.21 3.54 0.45
C GLY A 275 -26.92 3.22 -0.30
N LYS A 276 -26.44 4.14 -1.14
CA LYS A 276 -25.23 3.95 -1.96
C LYS A 276 -23.94 4.48 -1.31
N GLY A 277 -24.08 5.34 -0.32
CA GLY A 277 -22.94 5.96 0.37
C GLY A 277 -22.61 5.28 1.70
N LYS A 278 -21.77 5.95 2.47
CA LYS A 278 -21.23 5.45 3.75
C LYS A 278 -21.40 6.49 4.83
N PHE A 279 -21.72 6.04 6.02
CA PHE A 279 -21.64 6.84 7.23
C PHE A 279 -20.65 6.20 8.19
N ILE A 280 -19.67 6.94 8.68
CA ILE A 280 -18.66 6.47 9.64
C ILE A 280 -18.74 7.34 10.88
N LEU A 281 -18.96 6.72 12.03
CA LEU A 281 -18.87 7.35 13.34
C LEU A 281 -17.57 6.92 14.02
N VAL A 282 -16.78 7.90 14.45
CA VAL A 282 -15.54 7.72 15.19
C VAL A 282 -15.76 8.33 16.57
N GLY A 283 -15.67 7.52 17.63
CA GLY A 283 -15.91 7.96 19.00
C GLY A 283 -14.80 8.84 19.60
N ASP A 284 -13.74 9.08 18.84
CA ASP A 284 -12.60 9.91 19.25
C ASP A 284 -12.06 10.78 18.10
N ASN A 285 -11.80 12.04 18.40
CA ASN A 285 -11.10 12.97 17.54
C ASN A 285 -9.69 13.30 18.03
N GLY A 286 -9.38 13.04 19.31
CA GLY A 286 -8.10 13.31 19.94
C GLY A 286 -6.98 12.43 19.38
N SER A 287 -7.31 11.25 18.85
CA SER A 287 -6.38 10.36 18.13
C SER A 287 -5.66 11.04 16.96
N TRP A 288 -6.30 12.06 16.36
CA TRP A 288 -5.88 12.67 15.09
C TRP A 288 -5.18 14.03 15.30
N THR A 289 -4.65 14.28 16.48
CA THR A 289 -3.91 15.51 16.78
C THR A 289 -2.42 15.27 16.95
N GLY A 290 -1.74 15.96 17.86
CA GLY A 290 -0.38 15.63 18.30
C GLY A 290 -0.24 14.19 18.80
N ASN A 291 -1.32 13.47 19.10
CA ASN A 291 -1.28 12.02 19.32
C ASN A 291 -0.82 11.22 18.09
N MET A 292 -0.88 11.79 16.88
CA MET A 292 -0.27 11.21 15.68
C MET A 292 1.26 11.10 15.76
N SER A 293 1.90 11.88 16.65
CA SER A 293 3.36 11.89 16.84
C SER A 293 3.86 10.90 17.90
N ARG A 294 2.99 10.02 18.42
CA ARG A 294 3.39 9.01 19.42
C ARG A 294 4.31 7.96 18.78
N PRO A 295 5.55 7.77 19.27
CA PRO A 295 6.53 6.94 18.57
C PRO A 295 6.29 5.43 18.67
N TRP A 296 5.33 4.98 19.48
CA TRP A 296 4.96 3.57 19.65
C TRP A 296 3.59 3.22 19.05
N ALA A 297 2.89 4.17 18.44
CA ALA A 297 1.56 3.98 17.85
C ALA A 297 1.54 4.40 16.37
N GLU A 298 0.74 3.72 15.55
CA GLU A 298 0.67 3.93 14.10
C GLU A 298 -0.62 4.68 13.72
N ASN A 299 -0.94 5.77 14.43
CA ASN A 299 -2.16 6.57 14.23
C ASN A 299 -2.28 7.12 12.80
N GLU A 300 -1.17 7.57 12.19
CA GLU A 300 -1.16 8.04 10.80
C GLU A 300 -1.58 6.94 9.82
N ARG A 301 -1.13 5.71 10.05
CA ARG A 301 -1.45 4.56 9.19
C ARG A 301 -2.92 4.18 9.32
N ILE A 302 -3.47 4.18 10.54
CA ILE A 302 -4.92 4.01 10.77
C ILE A 302 -5.69 5.12 10.07
N LEU A 303 -5.30 6.39 10.22
CA LEU A 303 -5.96 7.52 9.59
C LEU A 303 -6.05 7.35 8.06
N LYS A 304 -4.92 7.08 7.41
CA LYS A 304 -4.86 6.85 5.95
C LYS A 304 -5.77 5.69 5.53
N GLN A 305 -5.77 4.58 6.27
CA GLN A 305 -6.62 3.44 5.96
C GLN A 305 -8.11 3.73 6.23
N LEU A 306 -8.44 4.46 7.29
CA LEU A 306 -9.79 4.87 7.64
C LEU A 306 -10.39 5.79 6.57
N PHE A 307 -9.64 6.79 6.11
CA PHE A 307 -10.09 7.71 5.07
C PHE A 307 -10.28 7.04 3.71
N ARG A 308 -9.61 5.91 3.44
CA ARG A 308 -9.88 5.13 2.21
C ARG A 308 -11.29 4.57 2.19
N TYR A 309 -11.87 4.25 3.35
CA TYR A 309 -13.26 3.81 3.40
C TYR A 309 -14.22 4.88 2.89
N LEU A 310 -13.88 6.17 2.96
CA LEU A 310 -14.71 7.27 2.45
C LEU A 310 -14.75 7.37 0.92
N LYS A 311 -13.87 6.66 0.19
CA LYS A 311 -13.90 6.68 -1.28
C LYS A 311 -15.25 6.16 -1.80
N PRO A 312 -15.84 6.78 -2.84
CA PRO A 312 -17.06 6.27 -3.45
C PRO A 312 -16.88 4.83 -3.94
N ASP A 313 -17.88 3.97 -3.71
CA ASP A 313 -17.81 2.56 -4.09
C ASP A 313 -17.53 2.40 -5.59
N GLN A 314 -16.53 1.59 -5.92
CA GLN A 314 -16.16 1.25 -7.30
C GLN A 314 -16.48 -0.22 -7.62
N GLY A 315 -17.22 -0.90 -6.73
CA GLY A 315 -17.54 -2.32 -6.86
C GLY A 315 -16.31 -3.23 -6.74
N VAL A 316 -15.20 -2.73 -6.21
CA VAL A 316 -14.05 -3.57 -5.88
C VAL A 316 -14.41 -4.41 -4.67
N LYS A 317 -14.11 -5.70 -4.75
CA LYS A 317 -14.33 -6.64 -3.64
C LYS A 317 -12.98 -7.03 -3.08
N ALA A 318 -12.91 -7.12 -1.76
CA ALA A 318 -11.83 -7.80 -1.08
C ALA A 318 -11.72 -9.26 -1.59
N PRO A 319 -10.54 -9.90 -1.51
CA PRO A 319 -10.37 -11.28 -1.97
C PRO A 319 -11.38 -12.22 -1.31
N GLN A 320 -12.16 -12.93 -2.12
CA GLN A 320 -13.06 -13.96 -1.59
C GLN A 320 -12.24 -15.22 -1.37
N LEU A 321 -12.01 -15.54 -0.10
CA LEU A 321 -11.36 -16.79 0.33
C LEU A 321 -12.43 -17.74 0.86
N PRO A 322 -13.29 -18.35 0.04
CA PRO A 322 -14.34 -19.24 0.55
C PRO A 322 -13.71 -20.44 1.25
N ALA A 323 -14.18 -20.72 2.46
CA ALA A 323 -13.73 -21.86 3.26
C ALA A 323 -13.85 -23.18 2.47
N GLU A 324 -12.88 -24.08 2.68
CA GLU A 324 -12.81 -25.41 2.09
C GLU A 324 -12.62 -25.44 0.56
N LYS A 325 -12.42 -24.28 -0.08
CA LYS A 325 -12.04 -24.21 -1.48
C LYS A 325 -10.53 -24.37 -1.65
N ASN A 326 -10.16 -25.02 -2.75
CA ASN A 326 -8.77 -25.21 -3.14
C ASN A 326 -8.47 -24.53 -4.48
N PHE A 327 -7.26 -24.01 -4.62
CA PHE A 327 -6.74 -23.42 -5.86
C PHE A 327 -5.41 -24.07 -6.21
N THR A 328 -5.28 -24.58 -7.44
CA THR A 328 -4.04 -25.22 -7.89
C THR A 328 -3.28 -24.28 -8.81
N TYR A 329 -2.04 -24.00 -8.46
CA TYR A 329 -1.11 -23.17 -9.23
C TYR A 329 0.01 -24.02 -9.82
N GLU A 330 0.39 -23.66 -11.04
CA GLU A 330 1.70 -23.98 -11.58
C GLU A 330 2.70 -22.92 -11.10
N VAL A 331 3.85 -23.38 -10.61
CA VAL A 331 4.92 -22.50 -10.12
C VAL A 331 6.13 -22.67 -11.03
N THR A 332 6.63 -21.55 -11.54
CA THR A 332 7.91 -21.50 -12.24
C THR A 332 8.83 -20.51 -11.56
N VAL A 333 10.09 -20.90 -11.48
CA VAL A 333 11.18 -20.12 -10.88
C VAL A 333 12.24 -19.96 -11.95
N ALA A 334 12.80 -18.76 -12.06
CA ALA A 334 13.95 -18.48 -12.88
C ALA A 334 14.91 -17.54 -12.15
N GLU A 335 16.20 -17.86 -12.17
CA GLU A 335 17.27 -16.98 -11.71
C GLU A 335 18.34 -16.82 -12.78
N LEU A 336 18.98 -15.66 -12.78
CA LEU A 336 20.07 -15.33 -13.70
C LEU A 336 21.09 -14.45 -12.99
N GLN A 337 22.36 -14.81 -13.12
CA GLN A 337 23.47 -14.06 -12.55
C GLN A 337 24.32 -13.49 -13.67
N GLY A 338 24.64 -12.20 -13.57
CA GLY A 338 25.59 -11.51 -14.43
C GLY A 338 26.83 -11.19 -13.62
N ILE A 339 27.83 -12.07 -13.67
CA ILE A 339 29.11 -11.90 -12.97
C ILE A 339 30.22 -11.94 -14.01
N PRO A 340 31.05 -10.88 -14.13
CA PRO A 340 32.16 -10.88 -15.07
C PRO A 340 33.14 -12.02 -14.77
N VAL A 341 33.73 -12.62 -15.81
CA VAL A 341 34.70 -13.72 -15.68
C VAL A 341 35.95 -13.38 -14.87
N THR A 342 36.26 -12.08 -14.73
CA THR A 342 37.38 -11.56 -13.94
C THR A 342 37.06 -11.36 -12.46
N ASN A 343 35.79 -11.40 -12.07
CA ASN A 343 35.37 -11.31 -10.68
C ASN A 343 35.63 -12.65 -9.97
N THR A 344 36.25 -12.62 -8.78
CA THR A 344 36.61 -13.86 -8.07
C THR A 344 35.41 -14.66 -7.57
N LEU A 345 34.23 -14.06 -7.47
CA LEU A 345 32.98 -14.75 -7.16
C LEU A 345 32.59 -15.80 -8.21
N THR A 346 33.09 -15.70 -9.44
CA THR A 346 32.87 -16.73 -10.47
C THR A 346 33.54 -18.08 -10.16
N LYS A 347 34.44 -18.09 -9.16
CA LYS A 347 35.12 -19.30 -8.68
C LYS A 347 34.36 -19.98 -7.54
N VAL A 348 33.34 -19.33 -6.99
CA VAL A 348 32.46 -19.95 -6.00
C VAL A 348 31.66 -21.05 -6.69
N GLU A 349 31.47 -22.18 -6.03
CA GLU A 349 30.77 -23.30 -6.62
C GLU A 349 29.28 -22.97 -6.79
N HIS A 350 28.73 -23.32 -7.95
CA HIS A 350 27.31 -23.15 -8.27
C HIS A 350 26.69 -24.51 -8.64
N PRO A 351 26.55 -25.44 -7.68
CA PRO A 351 26.28 -26.85 -7.94
C PRO A 351 25.03 -27.12 -8.79
N HIS A 352 24.02 -26.24 -8.71
CA HIS A 352 22.75 -26.42 -9.44
C HIS A 352 22.60 -25.50 -10.66
N PHE A 353 23.49 -24.53 -10.88
CA PHE A 353 23.34 -23.61 -12.00
C PHE A 353 23.80 -24.23 -13.31
N LYS A 354 23.04 -23.98 -14.38
CA LYS A 354 23.49 -24.19 -15.75
C LYS A 354 24.16 -22.90 -16.26
N LEU A 355 25.04 -23.02 -17.25
CA LEU A 355 25.76 -21.87 -17.79
C LEU A 355 25.14 -21.39 -19.11
N PHE A 356 24.84 -20.10 -19.19
CA PHE A 356 24.50 -19.42 -20.43
C PHE A 356 25.61 -18.40 -20.76
N SER A 357 26.32 -18.59 -21.88
CA SER A 357 27.45 -17.73 -22.26
C SER A 357 27.09 -16.91 -23.51
N PRO A 358 26.35 -15.79 -23.38
CA PRO A 358 25.94 -14.99 -24.54
C PRO A 358 27.12 -14.30 -25.23
N ARG A 359 28.27 -14.15 -24.53
CA ARG A 359 29.51 -13.55 -25.02
C ARG A 359 30.73 -14.19 -24.32
N PRO A 360 31.92 -14.21 -24.94
CA PRO A 360 33.13 -14.81 -24.33
C PRO A 360 33.54 -14.22 -22.97
N ALA A 361 33.25 -12.94 -22.72
CA ALA A 361 33.62 -12.24 -21.49
C ALA A 361 32.54 -12.30 -20.40
N THR A 362 31.43 -12.98 -20.63
CA THR A 362 30.30 -13.02 -19.69
C THR A 362 29.68 -14.41 -19.67
N ASN A 363 29.96 -15.13 -18.59
CA ASN A 363 29.23 -16.33 -18.24
C ASN A 363 28.07 -15.92 -17.34
N MET A 364 26.86 -16.34 -17.69
CA MET A 364 25.66 -16.09 -16.92
C MET A 364 25.13 -17.40 -16.36
N PRO A 365 25.46 -17.73 -15.09
CA PRO A 365 24.76 -18.79 -14.39
C PRO A 365 23.26 -18.53 -14.42
N TYR A 366 22.45 -19.52 -14.82
CA TYR A 366 21.01 -19.50 -14.64
C TYR A 366 20.50 -20.76 -13.93
N LEU A 367 19.38 -20.60 -13.23
CA LEU A 367 18.70 -21.65 -12.48
C LEU A 367 17.21 -21.62 -12.83
N GLU A 368 16.61 -22.78 -13.01
CA GLU A 368 15.17 -22.91 -13.23
C GLU A 368 14.58 -23.96 -12.30
N ALA A 369 13.38 -23.70 -11.80
CA ALA A 369 12.62 -24.66 -11.00
C ALA A 369 11.16 -24.69 -11.41
N THR A 370 10.53 -25.84 -11.16
CA THR A 370 9.09 -26.02 -11.35
C THR A 370 8.48 -26.70 -10.13
N ALA A 371 7.23 -26.35 -9.83
CA ALA A 371 6.43 -27.05 -8.83
C ALA A 371 4.94 -26.93 -9.15
N SER A 372 4.11 -27.73 -8.46
CA SER A 372 2.67 -27.50 -8.38
C SER A 372 2.30 -27.16 -6.95
N LEU A 373 1.55 -26.07 -6.77
CA LEU A 373 1.12 -25.62 -5.46
C LEU A 373 -0.40 -25.75 -5.35
N THR A 374 -0.90 -26.39 -4.30
CA THR A 374 -2.34 -26.40 -3.98
C THR A 374 -2.58 -25.54 -2.74
N LEU A 375 -3.24 -24.40 -2.93
CA LEU A 375 -3.65 -23.51 -1.87
C LEU A 375 -5.00 -23.96 -1.33
N LYS A 376 -5.03 -24.37 -0.06
CA LYS A 376 -6.23 -24.79 0.67
C LYS A 376 -6.66 -23.70 1.64
N ILE A 377 -7.95 -23.39 1.66
CA ILE A 377 -8.52 -22.40 2.57
C ILE A 377 -9.21 -23.15 3.72
N GLY A 378 -8.77 -22.90 4.94
CA GLY A 378 -9.39 -23.46 6.14
C GLY A 378 -10.69 -22.77 6.53
N LYS A 379 -11.37 -23.32 7.52
CA LYS A 379 -12.61 -22.75 8.06
C LYS A 379 -12.34 -21.42 8.78
N HIS A 380 -13.20 -20.44 8.55
CA HIS A 380 -13.17 -19.12 9.18
C HIS A 380 -14.55 -18.45 9.04
N GLY A 381 -14.86 -17.52 9.94
CA GLY A 381 -16.01 -16.63 9.84
C GLY A 381 -15.82 -15.48 8.85
N ALA A 382 -16.90 -14.76 8.53
CA ALA A 382 -16.88 -13.68 7.53
C ALA A 382 -15.93 -12.50 7.88
N GLU A 383 -15.64 -12.31 9.17
CA GLU A 383 -14.79 -11.24 9.69
C GLU A 383 -13.48 -11.77 10.30
N GLU A 384 -13.27 -13.09 10.24
CA GLU A 384 -12.06 -13.73 10.73
C GLU A 384 -11.02 -13.80 9.62
N ALA A 385 -9.74 -13.72 10.00
CA ALA A 385 -8.68 -13.99 9.07
C ALA A 385 -8.70 -15.46 8.64
N ALA A 386 -8.55 -15.72 7.34
CA ALA A 386 -8.60 -17.06 6.80
C ALA A 386 -7.27 -17.78 7.06
N PRO A 387 -7.26 -18.97 7.68
CA PRO A 387 -6.07 -19.81 7.72
C PRO A 387 -5.88 -20.48 6.34
N LEU A 388 -4.67 -20.45 5.81
CA LEU A 388 -4.33 -21.05 4.52
C LEU A 388 -3.17 -22.03 4.64
N THR A 389 -3.24 -23.09 3.84
CA THR A 389 -2.13 -24.05 3.65
C THR A 389 -1.80 -24.15 2.17
N ALA A 390 -0.59 -23.76 1.79
CA ALA A 390 -0.03 -24.02 0.47
C ALA A 390 0.75 -25.34 0.50
N GLU A 391 0.24 -26.36 -0.19
CA GLU A 391 0.91 -27.63 -0.39
C GLU A 391 1.77 -27.58 -1.64
N VAL A 392 3.10 -27.63 -1.46
CA VAL A 392 4.09 -27.63 -2.54
C VAL A 392 4.37 -29.08 -2.94
N ASN A 393 4.07 -29.43 -4.18
CA ASN A 393 4.22 -30.77 -4.74
C ASN A 393 5.18 -30.76 -5.93
N GLY A 394 6.08 -31.74 -5.98
CA GLY A 394 6.93 -31.98 -7.13
C GLY A 394 7.91 -30.85 -7.44
N PHE A 395 8.35 -30.12 -6.42
CA PHE A 395 9.37 -29.10 -6.58
C PHE A 395 10.68 -29.74 -7.07
N ARG A 396 11.27 -29.21 -8.14
CA ARG A 396 12.56 -29.68 -8.67
C ARG A 396 13.30 -28.54 -9.37
N TRP A 397 14.61 -28.57 -9.26
CA TRP A 397 15.52 -27.79 -10.08
C TRP A 397 15.72 -28.51 -11.41
N PHE A 398 15.53 -27.81 -12.53
CA PHE A 398 15.64 -28.39 -13.87
C PHE A 398 14.97 -29.77 -13.99
N ASP A 399 15.77 -30.80 -14.29
CA ASP A 399 15.39 -32.18 -14.55
C ASP A 399 15.68 -33.10 -13.34
N GLU A 400 15.99 -32.53 -12.18
CA GLU A 400 16.24 -33.29 -10.94
C GLU A 400 14.98 -34.05 -10.48
N SER A 401 15.20 -35.03 -9.59
CA SER A 401 14.12 -35.79 -9.00
C SER A 401 13.19 -34.87 -8.19
N PRO A 402 11.86 -34.98 -8.35
CA PRO A 402 10.91 -34.15 -7.63
C PRO A 402 11.03 -34.40 -6.12
N GLN A 403 11.12 -33.31 -5.36
CA GLN A 403 11.08 -33.37 -3.92
C GLN A 403 9.71 -33.84 -3.42
N ALA A 404 9.71 -34.46 -2.24
CA ALA A 404 8.49 -34.85 -1.54
C ALA A 404 7.60 -33.63 -1.26
N LYS A 405 6.32 -33.91 -1.06
CA LYS A 405 5.31 -32.91 -0.70
C LYS A 405 5.69 -32.16 0.57
N GLN A 406 5.62 -30.83 0.51
CA GLN A 406 5.94 -29.92 1.60
C GLN A 406 4.82 -28.90 1.80
N GLN A 407 4.86 -28.14 2.89
CA GLN A 407 3.74 -27.27 3.27
C GLN A 407 4.20 -25.92 3.81
N ILE A 408 3.41 -24.89 3.49
CA ILE A 408 3.53 -23.53 4.01
C ILE A 408 2.18 -23.16 4.60
N ASN A 409 2.14 -22.83 5.88
CA ASN A 409 0.95 -22.32 6.56
C ASN A 409 1.06 -20.82 6.74
N PHE A 410 -0.04 -20.11 6.57
CA PHE A 410 -0.11 -18.65 6.75
C PHE A 410 -1.54 -18.22 6.99
N VAL A 411 -1.73 -16.96 7.37
CA VAL A 411 -3.04 -16.36 7.57
C VAL A 411 -3.23 -15.20 6.61
N ALA A 412 -4.44 -14.99 6.11
CA ALA A 412 -4.80 -13.79 5.35
C ALA A 412 -5.95 -13.06 6.02
N SER A 413 -5.78 -11.77 6.30
CA SER A 413 -6.87 -10.91 6.77
C SER A 413 -7.94 -10.78 5.69
N ARG A 414 -9.13 -10.27 6.07
CA ARG A 414 -10.22 -9.98 5.13
C ARG A 414 -9.78 -9.10 3.96
N GLN A 415 -8.94 -8.10 4.19
CA GLN A 415 -8.41 -7.23 3.12
C GLN A 415 -7.34 -7.90 2.26
N GLY A 416 -6.82 -9.06 2.68
CA GLY A 416 -5.78 -9.81 1.97
C GLY A 416 -4.36 -9.56 2.46
N LYS A 417 -4.18 -9.01 3.68
CA LYS A 417 -2.86 -8.92 4.30
C LYS A 417 -2.44 -10.31 4.76
N VAL A 418 -1.26 -10.77 4.31
CA VAL A 418 -0.71 -12.07 4.69
C VAL A 418 0.23 -11.93 5.89
N SER A 419 0.11 -12.84 6.85
CA SER A 419 0.87 -12.87 8.10
C SER A 419 1.17 -14.32 8.54
N GLN A 420 1.97 -14.48 9.60
CA GLN A 420 2.23 -15.76 10.28
C GLN A 420 2.71 -16.90 9.35
N ILE A 421 3.60 -16.58 8.41
CA ILE A 421 4.11 -17.56 7.44
C ILE A 421 5.05 -18.55 8.14
N ALA A 422 4.68 -19.83 8.12
CA ALA A 422 5.46 -20.93 8.67
C ALA A 422 5.59 -22.06 7.65
N ALA A 423 6.82 -22.38 7.24
CA ALA A 423 7.11 -23.37 6.23
C ALA A 423 7.86 -24.60 6.79
N LYS A 424 7.52 -25.79 6.30
CA LYS A 424 8.17 -27.06 6.66
C LYS A 424 8.74 -27.75 5.42
N GLY A 425 10.05 -27.95 5.41
CA GLY A 425 10.81 -28.52 4.29
C GLY A 425 11.52 -27.44 3.47
N GLN A 426 12.60 -27.83 2.79
CA GLN A 426 13.51 -26.92 2.09
C GLN A 426 12.82 -26.13 0.96
N ALA A 427 12.12 -26.80 0.04
CA ALA A 427 11.40 -26.15 -1.06
C ALA A 427 10.27 -25.23 -0.56
N ALA A 428 9.56 -25.64 0.50
CA ALA A 428 8.54 -24.80 1.11
C ALA A 428 9.14 -23.55 1.76
N GLN A 429 10.24 -23.69 2.51
CA GLN A 429 10.96 -22.54 3.08
C GLN A 429 11.51 -21.61 2.00
N TRP A 430 12.03 -22.19 0.91
CA TRP A 430 12.55 -21.43 -0.21
C TRP A 430 11.45 -20.64 -0.93
N LEU A 431 10.25 -21.19 -1.14
CA LEU A 431 9.13 -20.50 -1.79
C LEU A 431 8.34 -19.56 -0.88
N ALA A 432 8.41 -19.74 0.44
CA ALA A 432 7.63 -18.99 1.42
C ALA A 432 7.62 -17.46 1.24
N PRO A 433 8.75 -16.79 0.91
CA PRO A 433 8.77 -15.34 0.73
C PRO A 433 7.86 -14.84 -0.39
N ASP A 434 7.57 -15.67 -1.40
CA ASP A 434 6.81 -15.26 -2.58
C ASP A 434 5.31 -15.59 -2.46
N ILE A 435 4.91 -16.45 -1.51
CA ILE A 435 3.52 -16.89 -1.30
C ILE A 435 2.52 -15.74 -1.09
N PRO A 436 2.85 -14.61 -0.43
CA PRO A 436 1.93 -13.49 -0.30
C PRO A 436 1.34 -13.03 -1.65
N VAL A 437 2.04 -13.23 -2.78
CA VAL A 437 1.52 -12.87 -4.12
C VAL A 437 0.24 -13.61 -4.51
N LEU A 438 -0.12 -14.69 -3.82
CA LEU A 438 -1.35 -15.46 -4.06
C LEU A 438 -2.59 -14.82 -3.41
N VAL A 439 -2.43 -13.83 -2.54
CA VAL A 439 -3.52 -13.08 -1.91
C VAL A 439 -3.35 -11.59 -2.20
N PRO A 440 -4.31 -10.93 -2.87
CA PRO A 440 -4.20 -9.52 -3.17
C PRO A 440 -4.65 -8.68 -1.97
N LEU A 441 -3.82 -7.73 -1.54
CA LEU A 441 -4.22 -6.74 -0.56
C LEU A 441 -5.08 -5.67 -1.25
N LEU A 442 -6.38 -5.67 -1.01
CA LEU A 442 -7.34 -4.70 -1.55
C LEU A 442 -7.99 -3.97 -0.36
N PRO A 443 -7.54 -2.74 -0.03
CA PRO A 443 -7.86 -2.13 1.25
C PRO A 443 -9.34 -1.79 1.41
N VAL A 444 -10.00 -1.35 0.33
CA VAL A 444 -11.39 -0.90 0.33
C VAL A 444 -12.06 -1.17 -1.01
N ASP A 445 -13.38 -1.09 -1.03
CA ASP A 445 -14.23 -1.24 -2.22
C ASP A 445 -14.25 -0.03 -3.16
N GLY A 446 -13.73 1.11 -2.69
CA GLY A 446 -13.67 2.37 -3.44
C GLY A 446 -12.39 2.60 -4.23
N ILE A 447 -11.48 1.62 -4.33
CA ILE A 447 -10.24 1.80 -5.12
C ILE A 447 -10.50 1.76 -6.63
N ARG A 448 -9.72 2.50 -7.40
CA ARG A 448 -9.77 2.56 -8.88
C ARG A 448 -8.38 2.55 -9.51
N PRO A 449 -8.27 2.33 -10.83
CA PRO A 449 -7.00 2.50 -11.55
C PRO A 449 -6.32 3.84 -11.23
N GLY A 450 -5.03 3.80 -10.92
CA GLY A 450 -4.22 4.94 -10.48
C GLY A 450 -4.17 5.14 -8.96
N ASP A 451 -5.06 4.53 -8.19
CA ASP A 451 -4.95 4.53 -6.73
C ASP A 451 -3.76 3.70 -6.27
N HIS A 452 -3.13 4.17 -5.18
CA HIS A 452 -2.02 3.48 -4.54
C HIS A 452 -2.19 3.45 -3.01
N TRP A 453 -1.58 2.45 -2.39
CA TRP A 453 -1.54 2.29 -0.93
C TRP A 453 -0.23 1.63 -0.51
N GLU A 454 0.21 1.92 0.70
CA GLU A 454 1.46 1.40 1.26
C GLU A 454 1.19 0.15 2.09
N SER A 455 2.07 -0.84 1.99
CA SER A 455 2.05 -2.07 2.79
C SER A 455 3.47 -2.45 3.19
N LEU A 456 3.69 -2.92 4.43
CA LEU A 456 4.95 -3.47 4.89
C LEU A 456 5.10 -4.90 4.37
N GLU A 457 5.90 -5.07 3.32
CA GLU A 457 6.07 -6.36 2.65
C GLU A 457 7.51 -6.85 2.75
N ASN A 458 7.70 -8.13 2.50
CA ASN A 458 8.99 -8.78 2.52
C ASN A 458 9.61 -8.79 1.11
N VAL A 459 10.89 -8.42 1.01
CA VAL A 459 11.69 -8.55 -0.21
C VAL A 459 12.68 -9.70 -0.05
N ARG A 460 12.61 -10.66 -0.97
CA ARG A 460 13.64 -11.69 -1.15
C ARG A 460 14.94 -11.05 -1.62
N ILE A 461 16.05 -11.42 -0.98
CA ILE A 461 17.40 -11.06 -1.42
C ILE A 461 17.94 -12.24 -2.28
N PRO A 462 18.17 -12.06 -3.59
CA PRO A 462 18.80 -13.07 -4.42
C PRO A 462 20.20 -13.44 -3.89
N MET A 463 20.51 -14.73 -3.87
CA MET A 463 21.78 -15.27 -3.38
C MET A 463 22.64 -15.85 -4.52
N LEU A 464 23.95 -15.91 -4.31
CA LEU A 464 24.91 -16.44 -5.27
C LEU A 464 24.73 -17.95 -5.53
N ASN A 465 24.34 -18.74 -4.53
CA ASN A 465 24.09 -20.18 -4.73
C ASN A 465 22.68 -20.49 -5.28
N GLY A 466 21.77 -19.51 -5.27
CA GLY A 466 20.36 -19.58 -5.71
C GLY A 466 19.44 -20.59 -5.01
N THR A 467 19.99 -21.71 -4.53
CA THR A 467 19.30 -22.84 -3.89
C THR A 467 19.30 -22.77 -2.37
N ASP A 468 20.16 -21.93 -1.79
CA ASP A 468 20.16 -21.60 -0.37
C ASP A 468 18.86 -20.86 0.01
N LEU A 469 18.51 -20.89 1.30
CA LEU A 469 17.36 -20.17 1.79
C LEU A 469 17.63 -18.65 1.72
N PRO A 470 16.86 -17.89 0.93
CA PRO A 470 17.13 -16.49 0.71
C PRO A 470 16.89 -15.69 2.01
N PRO A 471 17.76 -14.71 2.32
CA PRO A 471 17.41 -13.69 3.28
C PRO A 471 16.19 -12.90 2.80
N VAL A 472 15.40 -12.45 3.77
CA VAL A 472 14.20 -11.66 3.53
C VAL A 472 14.31 -10.39 4.37
N LYS A 473 14.09 -9.22 3.75
CA LYS A 473 14.12 -7.94 4.45
C LYS A 473 12.77 -7.25 4.31
N PRO A 474 12.17 -6.74 5.41
CA PRO A 474 10.93 -6.00 5.34
C PRO A 474 11.17 -4.62 4.73
N THR A 475 10.20 -4.12 3.95
CA THR A 475 10.20 -2.77 3.40
C THR A 475 8.79 -2.30 3.10
N THR A 476 8.55 -0.99 3.19
CA THR A 476 7.29 -0.41 2.76
C THR A 476 7.22 -0.40 1.23
N MET A 477 6.26 -1.13 0.67
CA MET A 477 5.96 -1.17 -0.76
C MET A 477 4.72 -0.33 -1.07
N SER A 478 4.80 0.47 -2.13
CA SER A 478 3.62 1.12 -2.72
C SER A 478 2.95 0.17 -3.72
N MET A 479 1.78 -0.32 -3.35
CA MET A 479 0.87 -1.10 -4.19
C MET A 479 0.03 -0.15 -5.04
N THR A 480 -0.16 -0.43 -6.32
CA THR A 480 -0.94 0.39 -7.25
C THR A 480 -1.94 -0.46 -8.01
N TYR A 481 -3.19 -0.03 -8.09
CA TYR A 481 -4.15 -0.58 -9.05
C TYR A 481 -3.86 0.02 -10.43
N ILE A 482 -3.30 -0.77 -11.34
CA ILE A 482 -2.85 -0.29 -12.65
C ILE A 482 -4.02 -0.10 -13.60
N SER A 483 -4.78 -1.16 -13.86
CA SER A 483 -5.89 -1.14 -14.80
C SER A 483 -6.73 -2.40 -14.68
N ASP A 484 -7.93 -2.34 -15.26
CA ASP A 484 -8.64 -3.54 -15.67
C ASP A 484 -8.03 -4.07 -16.98
N THR A 485 -7.80 -5.37 -17.05
CA THR A 485 -7.19 -6.08 -18.18
C THR A 485 -7.87 -7.43 -18.39
N GLU A 486 -7.52 -8.12 -19.47
CA GLU A 486 -7.96 -9.49 -19.72
C GLU A 486 -6.75 -10.42 -19.65
N LEU A 487 -6.86 -11.49 -18.87
CA LEU A 487 -5.85 -12.54 -18.80
C LEU A 487 -6.53 -13.90 -18.95
N ALA A 488 -6.13 -14.65 -19.98
CA ALA A 488 -6.72 -15.96 -20.30
C ALA A 488 -8.26 -15.94 -20.38
N GLY A 489 -8.84 -14.93 -21.04
CA GLY A 489 -10.29 -14.78 -21.17
C GLY A 489 -11.02 -14.27 -19.92
N ARG A 490 -10.30 -13.98 -18.82
CA ARG A 490 -10.88 -13.49 -17.57
C ARG A 490 -10.62 -12.00 -17.39
N ALA A 491 -11.65 -11.26 -17.00
CA ALA A 491 -11.51 -9.87 -16.62
C ALA A 491 -10.78 -9.77 -15.28
N CYS A 492 -9.61 -9.15 -15.28
CA CYS A 492 -8.70 -9.06 -14.13
C CYS A 492 -8.39 -7.60 -13.78
N ARG A 493 -8.15 -7.34 -12.49
CA ARG A 493 -7.47 -6.14 -12.00
C ARG A 493 -5.98 -6.42 -11.97
N LEU A 494 -5.17 -5.57 -12.59
CA LEU A 494 -3.72 -5.64 -12.45
C LEU A 494 -3.29 -4.79 -11.25
N ILE A 495 -2.84 -5.44 -10.18
CA ILE A 495 -2.22 -4.79 -9.03
C ILE A 495 -0.71 -4.97 -9.14
N ARG A 496 0.05 -3.89 -8.88
CA ARG A 496 1.50 -3.91 -8.98
C ARG A 496 2.16 -3.12 -7.86
N ALA A 497 3.25 -3.68 -7.32
CA ALA A 497 4.24 -2.92 -6.56
C ALA A 497 5.57 -2.95 -7.30
N THR A 498 6.24 -1.81 -7.40
CA THR A 498 7.57 -1.67 -7.98
C THR A 498 8.36 -0.66 -7.19
N GLY A 499 9.64 -0.92 -6.99
CA GLY A 499 10.52 0.04 -6.34
C GLY A 499 11.99 -0.34 -6.47
N GLU A 500 12.83 0.58 -6.03
CA GLU A 500 14.26 0.35 -5.84
C GLU A 500 14.69 0.86 -4.46
N VAL A 501 15.59 0.14 -3.81
CA VAL A 501 16.09 0.49 -2.47
C VAL A 501 17.58 0.20 -2.42
N TRP A 502 18.35 1.06 -1.75
CA TRP A 502 19.74 0.79 -1.43
C TRP A 502 19.85 -0.41 -0.48
N LEU A 503 20.82 -1.30 -0.71
CA LEU A 503 21.01 -2.49 0.14
C LEU A 503 21.25 -2.11 1.61
N SER A 504 22.05 -1.06 1.84
CA SER A 504 22.28 -0.47 3.17
C SER A 504 20.99 -0.08 3.91
N ASN A 505 20.00 0.50 3.22
CA ASN A 505 18.73 0.90 3.83
C ASN A 505 17.87 -0.30 4.27
N LEU A 506 18.11 -1.48 3.70
CA LEU A 506 17.48 -2.73 4.11
C LEU A 506 18.32 -3.51 5.14
N GLY A 507 19.49 -2.98 5.55
CA GLY A 507 20.44 -3.70 6.38
C GLY A 507 20.95 -4.99 5.72
N VAL A 508 21.03 -5.01 4.39
CA VAL A 508 21.64 -6.12 3.65
C VAL A 508 23.16 -6.02 3.74
N GLN A 509 23.80 -7.09 4.16
CA GLN A 509 25.26 -7.22 4.20
C GLN A 509 25.76 -8.05 3.02
N VAL A 510 27.07 -8.07 2.77
CA VAL A 510 27.62 -8.89 1.67
C VAL A 510 27.40 -10.38 1.93
N GLU A 511 27.43 -10.78 3.20
CA GLU A 511 27.21 -12.13 3.68
C GLU A 511 25.80 -12.63 3.36
N ASP A 512 24.80 -11.73 3.28
CA ASP A 512 23.43 -12.08 2.86
C ASP A 512 23.37 -12.53 1.38
N LEU A 513 24.42 -12.28 0.59
CA LEU A 513 24.50 -12.62 -0.83
C LEU A 513 25.33 -13.87 -1.11
N LEU A 514 26.12 -14.33 -0.13
CA LEU A 514 27.12 -15.37 -0.29
C LEU A 514 26.59 -16.72 0.24
N PRO A 515 27.12 -17.85 -0.26
CA PRO A 515 26.91 -19.14 0.38
C PRO A 515 27.49 -19.14 1.81
N ASP A 516 26.96 -20.00 2.67
CA ASP A 516 27.37 -20.11 4.08
C ASP A 516 28.88 -20.39 4.21
N GLU A 517 29.47 -21.16 3.29
CA GLU A 517 30.90 -21.49 3.26
C GLU A 517 31.80 -20.27 3.02
N GLU A 518 31.33 -19.29 2.25
CA GLU A 518 32.05 -18.04 1.98
C GLU A 518 31.75 -16.98 3.06
N ALA A 519 30.53 -16.95 3.58
CA ALA A 519 30.12 -16.01 4.61
C ALA A 519 30.78 -16.29 5.98
N ARG A 520 30.98 -17.57 6.34
CA ARG A 520 31.44 -18.00 7.67
C ARG A 520 32.89 -18.49 7.73
N GLN A 521 33.73 -18.05 6.80
CA GLN A 521 35.16 -18.36 6.85
C GLN A 521 35.81 -17.86 8.14
N VAL A 522 36.88 -18.53 8.58
CA VAL A 522 37.67 -18.12 9.75
C VAL A 522 38.23 -16.71 9.50
N GLY A 523 37.83 -15.73 10.31
CA GLY A 523 38.15 -14.31 10.12
C GLY A 523 37.08 -13.49 9.37
N GLY A 524 35.92 -14.10 9.08
CA GLY A 524 34.81 -13.50 8.36
C GLY A 524 34.93 -13.61 6.83
N SER A 525 33.92 -13.13 6.12
CA SER A 525 33.92 -13.14 4.65
C SER A 525 35.15 -12.45 4.06
N ARG A 526 35.78 -13.03 3.04
CA ARG A 526 36.84 -12.36 2.25
C ARG A 526 36.30 -11.24 1.36
N TYR A 527 34.99 -11.14 1.23
CA TYR A 527 34.32 -10.13 0.42
C TYR A 527 33.82 -8.97 1.28
N ARG A 528 33.60 -7.83 0.63
CA ARG A 528 32.87 -6.69 1.19
C ARG A 528 32.18 -5.92 0.09
N PHE A 529 31.18 -5.13 0.45
CA PHE A 529 30.73 -4.07 -0.45
C PHE A 529 31.84 -3.04 -0.67
N PHE A 530 32.03 -2.63 -1.92
CA PHE A 530 33.04 -1.63 -2.27
C PHE A 530 32.68 -0.22 -1.75
N ASN A 531 31.40 0.08 -1.65
CA ASN A 531 30.85 1.33 -1.10
C ASN A 531 29.83 1.01 0.00
N GLU A 532 29.61 1.94 0.93
CA GLU A 532 28.68 1.77 2.06
C GLU A 532 27.25 1.40 1.63
N HIS A 533 26.79 1.87 0.46
CA HIS A 533 25.48 1.52 -0.03
C HIS A 533 25.37 0.09 -0.57
N GLY A 534 26.50 -0.54 -0.92
CA GLY A 534 26.64 -1.86 -1.54
C GLY A 534 26.14 -1.96 -2.98
N GLY A 535 24.93 -1.48 -3.22
CA GLY A 535 24.22 -1.59 -4.48
C GLY A 535 22.74 -1.27 -4.30
N LYS A 536 21.94 -1.54 -5.32
CA LYS A 536 20.48 -1.44 -5.25
C LYS A 536 19.83 -2.79 -5.46
N ILE A 537 18.74 -3.01 -4.75
CA ILE A 537 17.74 -4.01 -5.11
C ILE A 537 16.57 -3.31 -5.82
N LEU A 538 16.16 -3.87 -6.95
CA LEU A 538 14.92 -3.55 -7.63
C LEU A 538 13.94 -4.68 -7.37
N TYR A 539 12.70 -4.34 -7.06
CA TYR A 539 11.63 -5.33 -6.90
C TYR A 539 10.43 -4.98 -7.76
N LYS A 540 9.71 -6.02 -8.17
CA LYS A 540 8.45 -5.94 -8.90
C LYS A 540 7.54 -7.09 -8.51
N ARG A 541 6.35 -6.77 -8.03
CA ARG A 541 5.27 -7.72 -7.74
C ARG A 541 4.08 -7.39 -8.60
N GLU A 542 3.54 -8.36 -9.32
CA GLU A 542 2.35 -8.22 -10.17
C GLU A 542 1.32 -9.29 -9.79
N GLN A 543 0.06 -8.88 -9.64
CA GLN A 543 -1.07 -9.76 -9.38
C GLN A 543 -2.17 -9.44 -10.39
N TRP A 544 -2.59 -10.45 -11.15
CA TRP A 544 -3.79 -10.39 -11.98
C TRP A 544 -4.93 -11.01 -11.19
N VAL A 545 -5.79 -10.15 -10.67
CA VAL A 545 -6.84 -10.51 -9.72
C VAL A 545 -8.18 -10.56 -10.44
N ASP A 546 -8.82 -11.71 -10.44
CA ASP A 546 -10.15 -11.90 -11.02
C ASP A 546 -11.15 -10.87 -10.48
N ARG A 547 -11.85 -10.16 -11.38
CA ARG A 547 -12.69 -9.01 -10.98
C ARG A 547 -13.87 -9.40 -10.10
N GLU A 548 -14.42 -10.60 -10.30
CA GLU A 548 -15.63 -11.05 -9.65
C GLU A 548 -15.34 -11.71 -8.30
N THR A 549 -14.32 -12.56 -8.25
CA THR A 549 -13.99 -13.39 -7.10
C THR A 549 -12.85 -12.83 -6.24
N GLY A 550 -12.01 -11.95 -6.78
CA GLY A 550 -10.81 -11.50 -6.07
C GLY A 550 -9.69 -12.56 -5.99
N THR A 551 -9.82 -13.67 -6.72
CA THR A 551 -8.79 -14.72 -6.80
C THR A 551 -7.61 -14.26 -7.65
N VAL A 552 -6.38 -14.58 -7.27
CA VAL A 552 -5.21 -14.33 -8.13
C VAL A 552 -5.15 -15.37 -9.25
N ILE A 553 -5.32 -14.93 -10.50
CA ILE A 553 -5.18 -15.78 -11.69
C ILE A 553 -3.70 -15.99 -12.03
N LYS A 554 -2.89 -14.94 -11.83
CA LYS A 554 -1.45 -14.98 -12.00
C LYS A 554 -0.79 -14.07 -10.97
N GLY A 555 0.23 -14.58 -10.31
CA GLY A 555 1.10 -13.82 -9.43
C GLY A 555 2.53 -13.87 -9.96
N ARG A 556 3.25 -12.76 -9.94
CA ARG A 556 4.67 -12.72 -10.29
C ARG A 556 5.42 -11.88 -9.28
N VAL A 557 6.52 -12.42 -8.77
CA VAL A 557 7.47 -11.73 -7.90
C VAL A 557 8.81 -11.71 -8.61
N GLN A 558 9.44 -10.55 -8.71
CA GLN A 558 10.75 -10.38 -9.32
C GLN A 558 11.61 -9.49 -8.43
N THR A 559 12.86 -9.88 -8.26
CA THR A 559 13.86 -9.12 -7.53
C THR A 559 15.17 -9.14 -8.32
N ARG A 560 15.88 -8.01 -8.35
CA ARG A 560 17.19 -7.92 -8.97
C ARG A 560 18.12 -7.05 -8.14
N ILE A 561 19.27 -7.59 -7.79
CA ILE A 561 20.36 -6.83 -7.18
C ILE A 561 21.37 -6.45 -8.26
N VAL A 562 21.87 -5.22 -8.17
CA VAL A 562 23.13 -4.81 -8.81
C VAL A 562 24.02 -4.23 -7.72
N ALA A 563 25.16 -4.87 -7.47
CA ALA A 563 26.07 -4.52 -6.39
C ALA A 563 27.54 -4.56 -6.83
N TRP A 564 28.41 -3.84 -6.11
CA TRP A 564 29.85 -3.88 -6.30
C TRP A 564 30.49 -4.59 -5.11
N ILE A 565 30.89 -5.84 -5.33
CA ILE A 565 31.45 -6.71 -4.31
C ILE A 565 32.96 -6.82 -4.56
N GLN A 566 33.75 -6.34 -3.60
CA GLN A 566 35.21 -6.39 -3.63
C GLN A 566 35.69 -7.65 -2.90
N ASP A 567 36.57 -8.39 -3.55
CA ASP A 567 37.48 -9.34 -2.87
C ASP A 567 38.60 -8.55 -2.16
N LYS A 568 38.68 -8.67 -0.84
CA LYS A 568 39.65 -7.93 -0.02
C LYS A 568 41.10 -8.33 -0.31
N THR A 569 41.32 -9.48 -0.95
CA THR A 569 42.66 -10.00 -1.28
C THR A 569 43.18 -9.51 -2.62
N VAL A 570 42.32 -8.90 -3.45
CA VAL A 570 42.66 -8.41 -4.79
C VAL A 570 42.76 -6.88 -4.78
N PRO A 571 43.83 -6.29 -5.36
CA PRO A 571 43.93 -4.84 -5.52
C PRO A 571 42.75 -4.26 -6.30
N VAL A 572 42.27 -3.10 -5.87
CA VAL A 572 41.20 -2.38 -6.57
C VAL A 572 41.71 -1.88 -7.92
N GLY A 573 40.96 -2.14 -8.99
CA GLY A 573 41.25 -1.64 -10.34
C GLY A 573 41.52 -0.13 -10.39
N SER A 574 42.50 0.27 -11.19
CA SER A 574 42.94 1.67 -11.34
C SER A 574 41.97 2.55 -12.13
N SER A 575 41.02 1.96 -12.86
CA SER A 575 39.97 2.67 -13.61
C SER A 575 38.58 2.12 -13.30
N ASN A 576 37.54 2.91 -13.56
CA ASN A 576 36.16 2.47 -13.33
C ASN A 576 35.80 1.24 -14.17
N ALA A 577 36.26 1.16 -15.42
CA ALA A 577 36.03 0.00 -16.28
C ALA A 577 36.63 -1.28 -15.66
N VAL A 578 37.83 -1.20 -15.08
CA VAL A 578 38.46 -2.35 -14.41
C VAL A 578 37.75 -2.69 -13.11
N LYS A 579 37.33 -1.69 -12.32
CA LYS A 579 36.52 -1.92 -11.11
C LYS A 579 35.22 -2.64 -11.43
N ASP A 580 34.49 -2.20 -12.45
CA ASP A 580 33.25 -2.83 -12.87
C ASP A 580 33.50 -4.28 -13.30
N GLN A 581 34.50 -4.53 -14.14
CA GLN A 581 34.88 -5.88 -14.55
C GLN A 581 35.29 -6.78 -13.36
N GLN A 582 35.82 -6.23 -12.29
CA GLN A 582 36.30 -7.02 -11.15
C GLN A 582 35.26 -7.20 -10.05
N MET A 583 34.26 -6.31 -9.95
CA MET A 583 33.41 -6.20 -8.75
C MET A 583 31.92 -6.19 -9.03
N ILE A 584 31.45 -5.81 -10.24
CA ILE A 584 30.02 -5.71 -10.48
C ILE A 584 29.38 -7.11 -10.46
N VAL A 585 28.27 -7.23 -9.75
CA VAL A 585 27.46 -8.43 -9.64
C VAL A 585 26.02 -8.06 -9.87
N SER A 586 25.37 -8.73 -10.81
CA SER A 586 23.92 -8.68 -10.98
C SER A 586 23.32 -10.04 -10.66
N MET A 587 22.29 -10.09 -9.82
CA MET A 587 21.55 -11.32 -9.53
C MET A 587 20.07 -11.03 -9.65
N ALA A 588 19.39 -11.75 -10.55
CA ALA A 588 17.96 -11.62 -10.79
C ALA A 588 17.26 -12.92 -10.41
N HIS A 589 16.09 -12.78 -9.79
CA HIS A 589 15.21 -13.87 -9.39
C HIS A 589 13.78 -13.53 -9.83
N SER A 590 13.03 -14.53 -10.25
CA SER A 590 11.62 -14.42 -10.61
C SER A 590 10.86 -15.70 -10.27
N THR A 591 9.79 -15.55 -9.49
CA THR A 591 8.80 -16.61 -9.25
C THR A 591 7.48 -16.22 -9.90
N THR A 592 6.87 -17.13 -10.66
CA THR A 592 5.54 -16.96 -11.25
C THR A 592 4.61 -18.07 -10.78
N PHE A 593 3.43 -17.69 -10.31
CA PHE A 593 2.33 -18.57 -9.99
C PHE A 593 1.22 -18.38 -11.02
N THR A 594 0.79 -19.44 -11.68
CA THR A 594 -0.31 -19.39 -12.67
C THR A 594 -1.41 -20.36 -12.24
N LEU A 595 -2.61 -19.84 -12.03
CA LEU A 595 -3.76 -20.65 -11.64
C LEU A 595 -4.09 -21.63 -12.78
N LYS A 596 -4.16 -22.93 -12.47
CA LYS A 596 -4.64 -23.94 -13.39
C LYS A 596 -6.16 -23.87 -13.45
N GLU A 597 -6.71 -23.85 -14.66
CA GLU A 597 -8.15 -23.94 -14.84
C GLU A 597 -8.65 -25.27 -14.26
N THR A 598 -9.66 -25.18 -13.41
CA THR A 598 -10.44 -26.35 -13.00
C THR A 598 -11.21 -26.78 -14.24
N LYS A 599 -10.78 -27.90 -14.84
CA LYS A 599 -11.50 -28.52 -15.96
C LYS A 599 -12.87 -29.02 -15.53
#